data_AF-A0A0S4JPC0-F1
#
_entry.id   AF-A0A0S4JPC0-F1
#
_cell.length_a   1.000
_cell.length_b   1.000
_cell.length_c   1.000
_cell.angle_alpha   90.00
_cell.angle_beta   90.00
_cell.angle_gamma   90.00
#
_symmetry.space_group_name_H-M   'P 1'
#
loop_
_entity.id
_entity.type
_entity.pdbx_description
1 polymer ?
#
loop_
_entity_poly.entity_id
_entity_poly.type
_entity_poly.pdbx_seq_one_letter_code
_entity_poly.pdbx_strand_id
1 'polypeptide(L)'
;MSRLYTYHAAVDDKEFEFPVEIEDDSEASVRNKIDFILQEAGPTMLQQFPGAKCCICEKRVATRLVHHPMVFDNVVPPRIEDIPQLVCSQADCFIASNKDVKEAMKQIYPNVEQQQICNHCRTRGGADGSSKKLLQCSRCKEAKYCNAVCQKADWPTHKQVCRAPQ
;
A
#
# COMPACT_ATOMS: atom_id res chain seq x y z
N MET A 1 -19.91 -0.29 6.03
CA MET A 1 -20.60 -1.16 5.05
C MET A 1 -19.50 -2.02 4.47
N SER A 2 -19.68 -3.34 4.50
CA SER A 2 -18.65 -4.22 3.97
C SER A 2 -18.50 -4.01 2.47
N ARG A 3 -17.26 -4.12 1.98
CA ARG A 3 -16.92 -3.94 0.58
C ARG A 3 -16.12 -5.15 0.11
N LEU A 4 -16.47 -5.63 -1.08
CA LEU A 4 -15.83 -6.78 -1.72
C LEU A 4 -14.65 -6.30 -2.56
N TYR A 5 -13.47 -6.81 -2.27
CA TYR A 5 -12.23 -6.61 -3.00
C TYR A 5 -11.85 -7.90 -3.73
N THR A 6 -11.12 -7.78 -4.83
CA THR A 6 -10.39 -8.90 -5.43
C THR A 6 -8.95 -8.84 -4.94
N TYR A 7 -8.46 -9.90 -4.29
CA TYR A 7 -7.03 -10.06 -4.05
C TYR A 7 -6.42 -10.77 -5.25
N HIS A 8 -5.34 -10.20 -5.78
CA HIS A 8 -4.56 -10.77 -6.85
C HIS A 8 -3.08 -10.74 -6.47
N ALA A 9 -2.37 -11.86 -6.64
CA ALA A 9 -0.94 -11.96 -6.46
C ALA A 9 -0.29 -12.72 -7.60
N ALA A 10 0.82 -12.20 -8.11
CA ALA A 10 1.60 -12.84 -9.17
C ALA A 10 3.01 -13.18 -8.68
N VAL A 11 3.40 -14.45 -8.81
CA VAL A 11 4.74 -14.95 -8.45
C VAL A 11 5.26 -15.77 -9.62
N ASP A 12 6.33 -15.28 -10.26
CA ASP A 12 6.85 -15.80 -11.52
C ASP A 12 5.75 -15.96 -12.58
N ASP A 13 5.39 -17.19 -12.96
CA ASP A 13 4.39 -17.53 -13.96
C ASP A 13 3.01 -17.89 -13.39
N LYS A 14 2.84 -17.84 -12.07
CA LYS A 14 1.58 -18.21 -11.41
C LYS A 14 0.86 -16.99 -10.87
N GLU A 15 -0.45 -16.99 -11.08
CA GLU A 15 -1.38 -16.00 -10.55
C GLU A 15 -2.29 -16.64 -9.51
N PHE A 16 -2.55 -15.89 -8.44
CA PHE A 16 -3.43 -16.26 -7.34
C PHE A 16 -4.50 -15.19 -7.21
N GLU A 17 -5.76 -15.55 -7.41
CA GLU A 17 -6.87 -14.60 -7.32
C GLU A 17 -8.00 -15.16 -6.43
N PHE A 18 -8.50 -14.35 -5.52
CA PHE A 18 -9.67 -14.71 -4.69
C PHE A 18 -10.42 -13.49 -4.15
N PRO A 19 -11.73 -13.62 -3.88
CA PRO A 19 -12.53 -12.56 -3.29
C PRO A 19 -12.16 -12.31 -1.81
N VAL A 20 -12.21 -11.05 -1.40
CA VAL A 20 -11.92 -10.58 -0.05
C VAL A 20 -13.00 -9.63 0.41
N GLU A 21 -13.73 -10.02 1.46
CA GLU A 21 -14.65 -9.10 2.14
C GLU A 21 -13.92 -8.34 3.25
N ILE A 22 -14.04 -7.01 3.21
CA ILE A 22 -13.54 -6.09 4.23
C ILE A 22 -14.73 -5.41 4.89
N GLU A 23 -14.80 -5.42 6.21
CA GLU A 23 -15.98 -4.98 6.99
C GLU A 23 -16.30 -3.48 6.82
N ASP A 24 -15.25 -2.68 6.66
CA ASP A 24 -15.34 -1.25 6.37
C ASP A 24 -14.09 -0.75 5.62
N ASP A 25 -14.20 0.41 4.98
CA ASP A 25 -13.11 1.01 4.20
C ASP A 25 -12.11 1.80 5.08
N SER A 26 -12.09 1.60 6.41
CA SER A 26 -11.05 2.19 7.24
C SER A 26 -9.69 1.57 6.94
N GLU A 27 -8.65 2.40 6.97
CA GLU A 27 -7.28 1.95 6.73
C GLU A 27 -6.86 0.81 7.67
N ALA A 28 -7.37 0.82 8.91
CA ALA A 28 -7.11 -0.23 9.89
C ALA A 28 -7.77 -1.56 9.51
N SER A 29 -9.04 -1.54 9.08
CA SER A 29 -9.77 -2.75 8.66
C SER A 29 -9.12 -3.38 7.42
N VAL A 30 -8.76 -2.55 6.44
CA VAL A 30 -8.05 -2.98 5.23
C VAL A 30 -6.70 -3.59 5.58
N ARG A 31 -5.88 -2.92 6.41
CA ARG A 31 -4.57 -3.41 6.84
C ARG A 31 -4.67 -4.74 7.58
N ASN A 32 -5.56 -4.85 8.57
CA ASN A 32 -5.74 -6.08 9.35
C ASN A 32 -6.18 -7.24 8.44
N LYS A 33 -7.06 -6.97 7.47
CA LYS A 33 -7.49 -8.00 6.52
C LYS A 33 -6.35 -8.44 5.62
N ILE A 34 -5.53 -7.51 5.12
CA ILE A 34 -4.32 -7.83 4.36
C ILE A 34 -3.38 -8.70 5.18
N ASP A 35 -3.06 -8.31 6.42
CA ASP A 35 -2.16 -9.11 7.29
C ASP A 35 -2.68 -10.53 7.50
N PHE A 36 -4.00 -10.68 7.71
CA PHE A 36 -4.64 -11.99 7.79
C PHE A 36 -4.48 -12.80 6.50
N ILE A 37 -4.73 -12.19 5.34
CA ILE A 37 -4.55 -12.84 4.04
C ILE A 37 -3.12 -13.31 3.84
N LEU A 38 -2.13 -12.46 4.15
CA LEU A 38 -0.73 -12.79 3.97
C LEU A 38 -0.29 -13.96 4.88
N GLN A 39 -0.81 -14.02 6.10
CA GLN A 39 -0.55 -15.12 7.04
C GLN A 39 -1.15 -16.45 6.57
N GLU A 40 -2.36 -16.44 6.02
CA GLU A 40 -3.08 -17.67 5.62
C GLU A 40 -2.71 -18.13 4.20
N ALA A 41 -2.68 -17.21 3.25
CA ALA A 41 -2.47 -17.51 1.83
C ALA A 41 -0.98 -17.62 1.48
N GLY A 42 -0.11 -16.83 2.13
CA GLY A 42 1.34 -16.81 1.85
C GLY A 42 2.01 -18.20 1.94
N PRO A 43 1.80 -18.99 3.01
CA PRO A 43 2.34 -20.34 3.11
C PRO A 43 1.85 -21.27 2.00
N THR A 44 0.56 -21.20 1.66
CA THR A 44 -0.05 -22.01 0.59
C THR A 44 0.50 -21.63 -0.79
N MET A 45 0.69 -20.34 -1.05
CA MET A 45 1.33 -19.84 -2.26
C MET A 45 2.77 -20.36 -2.37
N LEU A 46 3.55 -20.28 -1.30
CA LEU A 46 4.94 -20.76 -1.29
C LEU A 46 5.06 -22.26 -1.60
N GLN A 47 4.11 -23.08 -1.14
CA GLN A 47 4.09 -24.53 -1.42
C GLN A 47 3.97 -24.85 -2.91
N GLN A 48 3.46 -23.91 -3.73
CA GLN A 48 3.38 -24.08 -5.19
C GLN A 48 4.74 -23.95 -5.90
N PHE A 49 5.81 -23.58 -5.18
CA PHE A 49 7.15 -23.33 -5.75
C PHE A 49 8.22 -24.22 -5.09
N PRO A 50 8.10 -25.55 -5.15
CA PRO A 50 9.05 -26.45 -4.52
C PRO A 50 10.45 -26.29 -5.13
N GLY A 51 11.45 -26.04 -4.29
CA GLY A 51 12.85 -25.91 -4.71
C GLY A 51 13.19 -24.60 -5.45
N ALA A 52 12.24 -23.66 -5.54
CA ALA A 52 12.51 -22.37 -6.18
C ALA A 52 13.63 -21.62 -5.46
N LYS A 53 14.46 -20.92 -6.24
CA LYS A 53 15.63 -20.20 -5.71
C LYS A 53 15.22 -18.82 -5.22
N CYS A 54 15.95 -18.32 -4.24
CA CYS A 54 15.82 -16.95 -3.77
C CYS A 54 16.15 -15.96 -4.90
N CYS A 55 15.24 -15.05 -5.22
CA CYS A 55 15.41 -14.06 -6.29
C CYS A 55 16.58 -13.08 -6.07
N ILE A 56 17.02 -12.90 -4.81
CA ILE A 56 18.14 -11.99 -4.48
C ILE A 56 19.51 -12.65 -4.60
N CYS A 57 19.68 -13.88 -4.11
CA CYS A 57 21.01 -14.50 -4.01
C CYS A 57 21.24 -15.68 -4.94
N GLU A 58 20.16 -16.26 -5.51
CA GLU A 58 20.15 -17.40 -6.43
C GLU A 58 20.87 -18.68 -5.96
N LYS A 59 21.39 -18.68 -4.73
CA LYS A 59 22.19 -19.76 -4.14
C LYS A 59 21.38 -20.68 -3.23
N ARG A 60 20.34 -20.14 -2.59
CA ARG A 60 19.53 -20.85 -1.59
C ARG A 60 18.10 -21.01 -2.08
N VAL A 61 17.45 -22.06 -1.62
CA VAL A 61 16.01 -22.26 -1.80
C VAL A 61 15.26 -21.16 -1.06
N ALA A 62 14.20 -20.65 -1.68
CA ALA A 62 13.28 -19.71 -1.07
C ALA A 62 12.49 -20.41 0.04
N THR A 63 12.41 -19.76 1.20
CA THR A 63 11.73 -20.31 2.38
C THR A 63 10.59 -19.41 2.84
N ARG A 64 10.37 -18.28 2.17
CA ARG A 64 9.31 -17.32 2.44
C ARG A 64 8.98 -16.51 1.20
N LEU A 65 7.80 -15.90 1.23
CA LEU A 65 7.42 -14.82 0.33
C LEU A 65 7.58 -13.48 1.05
N VAL A 66 8.11 -12.49 0.34
CA VAL A 66 8.10 -11.09 0.77
C VAL A 66 7.01 -10.38 0.00
N HIS A 67 5.94 -10.03 0.71
CA HIS A 67 4.72 -9.45 0.15
C HIS A 67 4.77 -7.93 0.10
N HIS A 68 4.16 -7.35 -0.93
CA HIS A 68 4.07 -5.91 -1.16
C HIS A 68 2.66 -5.55 -1.67
N PRO A 69 1.62 -5.73 -0.83
CA PRO A 69 0.24 -5.49 -1.22
C PRO A 69 -0.03 -4.00 -1.44
N MET A 70 -0.76 -3.70 -2.50
CA MET A 70 -1.20 -2.37 -2.91
C MET A 70 -2.71 -2.35 -3.02
N VAL A 71 -3.35 -1.40 -2.34
CA VAL A 71 -4.80 -1.26 -2.35
C VAL A 71 -5.21 -0.27 -3.43
N PHE A 72 -6.04 -0.72 -4.36
CA PHE A 72 -6.70 0.09 -5.36
C PHE A 72 -8.21 0.12 -5.04
N ASP A 73 -8.59 1.03 -4.16
CA ASP A 73 -9.97 1.26 -3.71
C ASP A 73 -10.80 2.17 -4.64
N ASN A 74 -10.12 2.94 -5.50
CA ASN A 74 -10.71 3.87 -6.45
C ASN A 74 -11.07 3.23 -7.81
N VAL A 75 -10.87 1.92 -7.96
CA VAL A 75 -11.28 1.14 -9.14
C VAL A 75 -12.48 0.26 -8.81
N VAL A 76 -13.24 -0.14 -9.83
CA VAL A 76 -14.45 -0.97 -9.69
C VAL A 76 -14.30 -2.23 -10.56
N PRO A 77 -14.27 -3.44 -9.96
CA PRO A 77 -14.26 -3.70 -8.52
C PRO A 77 -12.94 -3.24 -7.87
N PRO A 78 -12.94 -2.88 -6.57
CA PRO A 78 -11.70 -2.54 -5.88
C PRO A 78 -10.83 -3.79 -5.77
N ARG A 79 -9.51 -3.60 -5.71
CA ARG A 79 -8.56 -4.71 -5.75
C ARG A 79 -7.36 -4.50 -4.84
N ILE A 80 -6.80 -5.59 -4.35
CA ILE A 80 -5.54 -5.65 -3.62
C ILE A 80 -4.57 -6.39 -4.53
N GLU A 81 -3.58 -5.68 -5.05
CA GLU A 81 -2.54 -6.25 -5.90
C GLU A 81 -1.30 -6.52 -5.06
N ASP A 82 -0.86 -7.76 -4.97
CA ASP A 82 0.36 -8.14 -4.28
C ASP A 82 1.43 -8.62 -5.26
N ILE A 83 2.68 -8.32 -4.93
CA ILE A 83 3.86 -8.73 -5.69
C ILE A 83 4.78 -9.53 -4.75
N PRO A 84 4.45 -10.79 -4.46
CA PRO A 84 5.29 -11.61 -3.60
C PRO A 84 6.63 -11.94 -4.28
N GLN A 85 7.69 -11.95 -3.48
CA GLN A 85 9.03 -12.32 -3.92
C GLN A 85 9.53 -13.55 -3.17
N LEU A 86 10.06 -14.53 -3.90
CA LEU A 86 10.63 -15.76 -3.35
C LEU A 86 11.99 -15.48 -2.72
N VAL A 87 12.08 -15.52 -1.38
CA VAL A 87 13.28 -15.13 -0.63
C VAL A 87 13.72 -16.23 0.33
N CYS A 88 15.03 -16.42 0.49
CA CYS A 88 15.58 -17.34 1.48
C CYS A 88 15.46 -16.81 2.93
N SER A 89 15.92 -17.61 3.89
CA SER A 89 15.85 -17.30 5.32
C SER A 89 16.79 -16.18 5.79
N GLN A 90 17.74 -15.75 4.96
CA GLN A 90 18.71 -14.73 5.35
C GLN A 90 18.05 -13.35 5.47
N ALA A 91 18.41 -12.61 6.52
CA ALA A 91 17.91 -11.26 6.77
C ALA A 91 18.27 -10.30 5.63
N ASP A 92 19.51 -10.37 5.13
CA ASP A 92 19.99 -9.51 4.04
C ASP A 92 19.16 -9.65 2.77
N CYS A 93 18.80 -10.90 2.40
CA CYS A 93 17.95 -11.12 1.23
C CYS A 93 16.54 -10.57 1.40
N PHE A 94 16.00 -10.58 2.62
CA PHE A 94 14.70 -9.96 2.90
C PHE A 94 14.75 -8.45 2.86
N ILE A 95 15.79 -7.86 3.44
CA ILE A 95 15.99 -6.40 3.41
C ILE A 95 16.18 -5.94 1.96
N ALA A 96 17.01 -6.64 1.19
CA ALA A 96 17.24 -6.36 -0.23
C ALA A 96 15.95 -6.48 -1.04
N SER A 97 15.21 -7.59 -0.92
CA SER A 97 13.94 -7.77 -1.63
C SER A 97 12.91 -6.67 -1.32
N ASN A 98 12.76 -6.28 -0.05
CA ASN A 98 11.88 -5.18 0.34
C ASN A 98 12.32 -3.84 -0.27
N LYS A 99 13.63 -3.61 -0.37
CA LYS A 99 14.18 -2.39 -0.95
C LYS A 99 13.94 -2.35 -2.46
N ASP A 100 14.19 -3.44 -3.16
CA ASP A 100 14.10 -3.53 -4.61
C ASP A 100 12.67 -3.29 -5.10
N VAL A 101 11.67 -3.90 -4.45
CA VAL A 101 10.26 -3.68 -4.80
C VAL A 101 9.83 -2.25 -4.50
N LYS A 102 10.20 -1.68 -3.34
CA LYS A 102 9.90 -0.27 -3.02
C LYS A 102 10.50 0.69 -4.04
N GLU A 103 11.71 0.42 -4.51
CA GLU A 103 12.36 1.26 -5.52
C GLU A 103 11.72 1.08 -6.91
N ALA A 104 11.40 -0.15 -7.32
CA ALA A 104 10.67 -0.42 -8.56
C ALA A 104 9.28 0.26 -8.55
N MET A 105 8.57 0.21 -7.42
CA MET A 105 7.30 0.90 -7.24
C MET A 105 7.46 2.42 -7.37
N LYS A 106 8.53 3.01 -6.85
CA LYS A 106 8.83 4.44 -7.06
C LYS A 106 9.10 4.75 -8.53
N GLN A 107 9.70 3.86 -9.29
CA GLN A 107 9.97 4.12 -10.72
C GLN A 107 8.69 4.03 -11.57
N ILE A 108 7.82 3.06 -11.29
CA ILE A 108 6.53 2.87 -11.99
C ILE A 108 5.52 3.93 -11.56
N TYR A 109 5.54 4.30 -10.28
CA TYR A 109 4.64 5.28 -9.68
C TYR A 109 5.42 6.43 -9.02
N PRO A 110 6.17 7.24 -9.79
CA PRO A 110 7.09 8.26 -9.27
C PRO A 110 6.42 9.35 -8.44
N ASN A 111 5.09 9.44 -8.50
CA ASN A 111 4.31 10.50 -7.86
C ASN A 111 3.30 10.01 -6.81
N VAL A 112 3.32 8.72 -6.41
CA VAL A 112 2.38 8.21 -5.39
C VAL A 112 2.65 8.81 -4.00
N GLU A 113 3.91 9.02 -3.62
CA GLU A 113 4.28 9.76 -2.40
C GLU A 113 4.06 11.29 -2.51
N GLN A 114 3.87 11.80 -3.73
CA GLN A 114 3.82 13.23 -4.02
C GLN A 114 2.43 13.71 -4.43
N GLN A 115 1.38 12.96 -4.11
CA GLN A 115 0.01 13.46 -4.24
C GLN A 115 -0.18 14.64 -3.27
N GLN A 116 0.16 15.84 -3.74
CA GLN A 116 -0.14 17.12 -3.13
C GLN A 116 -1.61 17.40 -3.38
N ILE A 117 -2.48 16.57 -2.81
CA ILE A 117 -3.91 16.66 -2.93
C ILE A 117 -4.46 17.31 -1.66
N CYS A 118 -5.36 18.26 -1.82
CA CYS A 118 -6.03 18.83 -0.67
C CYS A 118 -7.04 17.83 -0.07
N ASN A 119 -6.94 17.58 1.23
CA ASN A 119 -7.83 16.69 1.97
C ASN A 119 -9.31 17.10 1.92
N HIS A 120 -9.60 18.38 1.65
CA HIS A 120 -10.97 18.88 1.51
C HIS A 120 -11.48 18.83 0.06
N CYS A 121 -10.85 19.56 -0.86
CA CYS A 121 -11.37 19.77 -2.21
C CYS A 121 -10.77 18.81 -3.27
N ARG A 122 -9.84 17.95 -2.87
CA ARG A 122 -9.22 16.89 -3.69
C ARG A 122 -8.48 17.37 -4.96
N THR A 123 -8.22 18.67 -5.12
CA THR A 123 -7.37 19.20 -6.19
C THR A 123 -5.88 18.97 -5.90
N ARG A 124 -5.13 18.67 -6.96
CA ARG A 124 -3.65 18.60 -6.94
C ARG A 124 -3.09 20.03 -6.97
N GLY A 125 -2.33 20.44 -5.94
CA GLY A 125 -1.49 21.64 -5.83
C GLY A 125 -2.00 22.96 -6.44
N GLY A 126 -2.43 23.90 -5.59
CA GLY A 126 -2.73 25.31 -5.94
C GLY A 126 -4.07 25.54 -6.67
N ALA A 127 -4.82 26.58 -6.31
CA ALA A 127 -6.08 26.96 -6.98
C ALA A 127 -5.92 27.33 -8.48
N ASP A 128 -4.71 27.22 -9.00
CA ASP A 128 -4.19 27.63 -10.30
C ASP A 128 -3.38 26.52 -10.99
N GLY A 129 -3.32 25.28 -10.45
CA GLY A 129 -2.54 24.18 -11.02
C GLY A 129 -1.01 24.39 -10.95
N SER A 130 -0.56 25.40 -10.21
CA SER A 130 0.86 25.67 -9.99
C SER A 130 1.43 24.71 -8.94
N SER A 131 2.72 24.38 -9.05
CA SER A 131 3.48 23.55 -8.09
C SER A 131 3.63 24.19 -6.69
N LYS A 132 2.60 24.87 -6.17
CA LYS A 132 2.55 25.40 -4.81
C LYS A 132 2.42 24.25 -3.82
N LYS A 133 3.33 24.23 -2.85
CA LYS A 133 3.28 23.33 -1.69
C LYS A 133 1.96 23.54 -0.95
N LEU A 134 1.25 22.45 -0.65
CA LEU A 134 0.05 22.51 0.19
C LEU A 134 0.42 22.85 1.63
N LEU A 135 -0.49 23.53 2.33
CA LEU A 135 -0.38 23.78 3.76
C LEU A 135 -0.58 22.46 4.51
N GLN A 136 0.29 22.17 5.47
CA GLN A 136 0.11 21.03 6.37
C GLN A 136 -0.63 21.43 7.64
N CYS A 137 -1.40 20.52 8.21
CA CYS A 137 -1.95 20.70 9.54
C CYS A 137 -0.80 20.91 10.55
N SER A 138 -0.84 22.00 11.32
CA SER A 138 0.23 22.34 12.27
C SER A 138 0.38 21.33 13.41
N ARG A 139 -0.67 20.56 13.70
CA ARG A 139 -0.68 19.55 14.78
C ARG A 139 -0.13 18.20 14.29
N CYS A 140 -0.74 17.59 13.29
CA CYS A 140 -0.34 16.24 12.83
C CYS A 140 0.74 16.24 11.75
N LYS A 141 0.89 17.33 11.00
CA LYS A 141 1.77 17.46 9.82
C LYS A 141 1.46 16.50 8.65
N GLU A 142 0.44 15.65 8.78
CA GLU A 142 0.03 14.68 7.76
C GLU A 142 -1.01 15.24 6.78
N ALA A 143 -2.08 15.86 7.28
CA ALA A 143 -3.15 16.39 6.43
C ALA A 143 -2.71 17.63 5.64
N LYS A 144 -3.04 17.69 4.35
CA LYS A 144 -2.61 18.76 3.42
C LYS A 144 -3.80 19.54 2.87
N TYR A 145 -3.65 20.85 2.70
CA TYR A 145 -4.72 21.74 2.26
C TYR A 145 -4.26 22.81 1.28
N CYS A 146 -5.10 23.16 0.31
CA CYS A 146 -4.81 24.27 -0.63
C CYS A 146 -4.65 25.59 0.11
N ASN A 147 -5.45 25.81 1.16
CA ASN A 147 -5.52 27.03 1.94
C ASN A 147 -6.23 26.78 3.28
N ALA A 148 -6.26 27.80 4.13
CA ALA A 148 -6.93 27.74 5.44
C ALA A 148 -8.45 27.51 5.33
N VAL A 149 -9.09 27.84 4.21
CA VAL A 149 -10.53 27.60 4.00
C VAL A 149 -10.78 26.09 3.90
N CYS A 150 -10.00 25.39 3.08
CA CYS A 150 -10.07 23.94 2.96
C CYS A 150 -9.75 23.23 4.29
N GLN A 151 -8.75 23.72 5.04
CA GLN A 151 -8.44 23.16 6.36
C GLN A 151 -9.61 23.32 7.34
N LYS A 152 -10.24 24.50 7.39
CA LYS A 152 -11.40 24.74 8.28
C LYS A 152 -12.61 23.91 7.88
N ALA A 153 -12.83 23.72 6.58
CA ALA A 153 -13.95 22.94 6.08
C ALA A 153 -13.80 21.43 6.34
N ASP A 154 -12.58 20.90 6.31
CA ASP A 154 -12.29 19.51 6.72
C ASP A 154 -12.17 19.33 8.25
N TRP A 155 -12.11 20.41 9.04
CA TRP A 155 -11.90 20.31 10.49
C TRP A 155 -12.92 19.42 11.25
N PRO A 156 -14.24 19.45 10.96
CA PRO A 156 -15.21 18.59 11.66
C PRO A 156 -14.91 17.09 11.55
N THR A 157 -14.36 16.67 10.41
CA THR A 157 -13.95 15.30 10.11
C THR A 157 -12.52 15.03 10.57
N HIS A 158 -11.58 15.88 10.17
CA HIS A 158 -10.16 15.75 10.49
C HIS A 158 -9.86 15.69 11.99
N LYS A 159 -10.57 16.47 12.82
CA LYS A 159 -10.32 16.54 14.27
C LYS A 159 -10.43 15.20 14.98
N GLN A 160 -11.20 14.26 14.43
CA GLN A 160 -11.43 12.94 15.02
C GLN A 160 -10.18 12.04 14.90
N VAL A 161 -9.34 12.29 13.89
CA VAL A 161 -8.14 11.52 13.59
C VAL A 161 -6.83 12.31 13.79
N CYS A 162 -6.92 13.61 14.07
CA CYS A 162 -5.75 14.50 14.19
C CYS A 162 -4.89 14.22 15.44
N ARG A 163 -3.74 13.55 15.25
CA ARG A 163 -2.77 13.22 16.30
C ARG A 163 -1.40 13.82 16.00
N ALA A 164 -0.68 14.27 17.04
CA ALA A 164 0.68 14.75 16.85
C ALA A 164 1.60 13.58 16.44
N PRO A 165 2.60 13.82 15.58
CA PRO A 165 3.61 12.80 15.29
C PRO A 165 4.36 12.43 16.59
N GLN A 166 4.63 11.14 16.78
CA GLN A 166 5.43 10.64 17.90
C GLN A 166 6.90 11.02 17.74
#